data_AF-A0A182K8S3-F1
#
_entry.id   AF-A0A182K8S3-F1
#
_cell.length_a   1.000
_cell.length_b   1.000
_cell.length_c   1.000
_cell.angle_alpha   90.00
_cell.angle_beta   90.00
_cell.angle_gamma   90.00
#
_symmetry.space_group_name_H-M   'P 1'
#
loop_
_entity.id
_entity.type
_entity.pdbx_description
1 polymer ?
#
loop_
_entity_poly.entity_id
_entity_poly.type
_entity_poly.pdbx_seq_one_letter_code
_entity_poly.pdbx_strand_id
1 'polypeptide(L)'
;MAADWEVVGKQKKSRKQTGGDKKTQSQNGSESAPKIEDMVDMDEICSLYSDVKDDLLAKFNGLKDANGSKADPKKTLAPVNGKRTATPVRDQMQQQGGGGSNKQNPNREPESSAVPAKSTYRNMEAALRAISAPDLHSQLTAVNVSFKDNHLMLLKALTGILNDKLRVDETAADPLYSNKPTNYPYKTMPTALRTVIDECIGKANEENVKYFYDLTLSNLASDMNKGLPYLGHKVILQAIAMHFPSACVNNLARNAILRNSYQNRHNIGLSLLWALGQGGYNDLDVGLKVWQDIMVPVMELKNYNRYTCDYVVRILRLHRSHRLTLGGSEFLTILSSLTTQPKACRELDEAAQLLVERYVFSAPKASATFAMLFKNISFITRPEMIYYGLALCLLEDPESASVWLGLYRHNVETSLAILSYLNTSSQKNCSKLLGEDHFTRFLADVEKLNEDLLQSKKKPEGLNSVTSILK
;
A
#
# COMPACT_ATOMS: atom_id res chain seq x y z
N MET A 1 -50.39 32.02 40.13
CA MET A 1 -50.59 30.58 40.42
C MET A 1 -49.27 29.86 40.11
N ALA A 2 -48.94 28.80 40.85
CA ALA A 2 -47.77 27.93 40.62
C ALA A 2 -47.95 27.10 39.31
N ALA A 3 -46.99 26.36 38.75
CA ALA A 3 -45.70 25.81 39.27
C ALA A 3 -44.60 25.85 38.15
N ASP A 4 -43.28 25.81 38.38
CA ASP A 4 -42.40 24.88 39.16
C ASP A 4 -42.44 23.43 38.61
N TRP A 5 -41.37 22.67 38.31
CA TRP A 5 -39.89 22.82 38.21
C TRP A 5 -39.44 22.20 36.84
N GLU A 6 -38.19 21.92 36.43
CA GLU A 6 -36.82 21.94 37.00
C GLU A 6 -35.76 22.10 35.87
N VAL A 7 -34.50 22.44 36.20
CA VAL A 7 -33.30 22.22 35.35
C VAL A 7 -32.17 21.71 36.25
N VAL A 8 -31.53 20.58 35.89
CA VAL A 8 -30.43 20.01 36.70
C VAL A 8 -29.13 19.92 35.90
N GLY A 9 -28.25 20.90 36.12
CA GLY A 9 -26.80 20.73 35.90
C GLY A 9 -26.13 20.19 37.17
N LYS A 10 -25.04 19.42 37.05
CA LYS A 10 -24.20 19.02 38.20
C LYS A 10 -22.79 19.59 38.10
N GLN A 11 -22.39 20.34 39.12
CA GLN A 11 -21.07 20.97 39.24
C GLN A 11 -20.02 20.09 39.92
N LYS A 12 -18.74 20.41 39.67
CA LYS A 12 -17.58 20.10 40.53
C LYS A 12 -17.71 20.73 41.92
N LYS A 13 -17.14 20.07 42.94
CA LYS A 13 -16.35 20.62 44.09
C LYS A 13 -15.86 19.43 44.96
N SER A 14 -14.57 19.12 45.10
CA SER A 14 -13.44 19.80 45.80
C SER A 14 -13.32 19.50 47.31
N ARG A 15 -12.17 18.98 47.78
CA ARG A 15 -11.47 19.50 48.98
C ARG A 15 -10.00 19.03 49.12
N LYS A 16 -9.17 19.92 49.67
CA LYS A 16 -7.78 19.81 50.20
C LYS A 16 -7.75 19.18 51.62
N GLN A 17 -6.65 18.89 52.33
CA GLN A 17 -5.18 18.65 52.09
C GLN A 17 -4.45 18.78 53.45
N THR A 18 -3.63 17.79 53.88
CA THR A 18 -2.54 17.85 54.91
C THR A 18 -1.95 16.42 55.07
N GLY A 19 -0.69 16.11 55.37
CA GLY A 19 0.60 16.84 55.48
C GLY A 19 1.63 16.00 56.29
N GLY A 20 2.93 15.93 55.94
CA GLY A 20 3.94 15.24 56.79
C GLY A 20 5.26 14.69 56.18
N ASP A 21 6.22 15.57 55.85
CA ASP A 21 7.69 15.48 56.04
C ASP A 21 8.63 14.25 55.76
N LYS A 22 9.64 14.56 54.90
CA LYS A 22 11.13 14.44 55.06
C LYS A 22 11.98 13.23 54.55
N LYS A 23 12.88 13.56 53.58
CA LYS A 23 14.32 13.19 53.42
C LYS A 23 14.67 11.70 53.08
N THR A 24 15.68 11.33 52.25
CA THR A 24 16.79 12.04 51.54
C THR A 24 17.32 11.25 50.31
N GLN A 25 17.93 11.96 49.33
CA GLN A 25 19.08 11.57 48.46
C GLN A 25 19.04 10.43 47.40
N SER A 26 19.36 10.86 46.16
CA SER A 26 20.40 10.31 45.24
C SER A 26 20.06 9.32 44.10
N GLN A 27 20.16 9.87 42.88
CA GLN A 27 20.75 9.33 41.62
C GLN A 27 20.15 8.14 40.84
N ASN A 28 20.04 8.40 39.52
CA ASN A 28 20.17 7.53 38.35
C ASN A 28 19.03 6.56 37.96
N GLY A 29 18.48 6.79 36.76
CA GLY A 29 18.21 5.71 35.79
C GLY A 29 16.75 5.50 35.36
N SER A 30 16.54 5.51 34.04
CA SER A 30 15.34 5.08 33.30
C SER A 30 14.00 5.77 33.61
N GLU A 31 13.62 6.74 32.76
CA GLU A 31 12.22 7.11 32.59
C GLU A 31 11.48 6.00 31.82
N SER A 32 10.43 5.48 32.43
CA SER A 32 9.51 4.52 31.83
C SER A 32 8.52 5.22 30.89
N ALA A 33 8.66 5.01 29.59
CA ALA A 33 7.60 5.34 28.63
C ALA A 33 6.37 4.44 28.87
N PRO A 34 5.13 4.95 28.77
CA PRO A 34 3.93 4.14 28.94
C PRO A 34 3.79 3.15 27.78
N LYS A 35 3.68 1.86 28.10
CA LYS A 35 3.32 0.83 27.12
C LYS A 35 1.85 1.00 26.76
N ILE A 36 1.56 1.19 25.48
CA ILE A 36 0.20 1.12 24.95
C ILE A 36 -0.10 -0.36 24.72
N GLU A 37 -0.79 -0.97 25.67
CA GLU A 37 -1.52 -2.21 25.45
C GLU A 37 -2.84 -1.86 24.75
N ASP A 38 -2.94 -2.19 23.47
CA ASP A 38 -4.18 -2.51 22.76
C ASP A 38 -3.80 -3.33 21.51
N MET A 39 -3.17 -4.49 21.76
CA MET A 39 -3.04 -5.53 20.76
C MET A 39 -4.38 -6.25 20.64
N VAL A 40 -5.19 -5.86 19.65
CA VAL A 40 -6.22 -6.76 19.10
C VAL A 40 -5.53 -8.08 18.76
N ASP A 41 -6.12 -9.20 19.20
CA ASP A 41 -5.43 -10.49 19.11
C ASP A 41 -5.11 -10.83 17.65
N MET A 42 -3.84 -11.13 17.41
CA MET A 42 -3.31 -11.41 16.08
C MET A 42 -3.96 -12.65 15.46
N ASP A 43 -4.36 -13.60 16.31
CA ASP A 43 -5.08 -14.80 15.90
C ASP A 43 -6.56 -14.50 15.58
N GLU A 44 -7.18 -13.48 16.21
CA GLU A 44 -8.54 -13.04 15.90
C GLU A 44 -8.60 -12.30 14.55
N ILE A 45 -7.61 -11.46 14.23
CA ILE A 45 -7.51 -10.85 12.89
C ILE A 45 -7.27 -11.93 11.82
N CYS A 46 -6.53 -12.99 12.13
CA CYS A 46 -6.31 -14.09 11.19
C CYS A 46 -7.52 -15.03 11.06
N SER A 47 -8.28 -15.27 12.12
CA SER A 47 -9.44 -16.18 12.12
C SER A 47 -10.60 -15.64 11.28
N LEU A 48 -10.77 -14.32 11.23
CA LEU A 48 -11.71 -13.62 10.32
C LEU A 48 -11.52 -13.97 8.83
N TYR A 49 -10.43 -14.65 8.44
CA TYR A 49 -10.18 -15.14 7.08
C TYR A 49 -9.98 -16.66 6.97
N SER A 50 -9.82 -17.43 8.06
CA SER A 50 -9.67 -18.89 8.00
C SER A 50 -10.96 -19.60 7.63
N ASP A 51 -12.08 -19.13 8.19
CA ASP A 51 -13.30 -19.94 8.24
C ASP A 51 -13.97 -20.06 6.86
N VAL A 52 -13.74 -19.07 5.98
CA VAL A 52 -14.14 -19.09 4.55
C VAL A 52 -13.17 -19.91 3.68
N LYS A 53 -11.95 -20.13 4.16
CA LYS A 53 -10.91 -20.86 3.42
C LYS A 53 -11.14 -22.36 3.49
N ASP A 54 -11.30 -22.90 4.70
CA ASP A 54 -11.18 -24.33 4.97
C ASP A 54 -12.45 -25.13 4.58
N ASP A 55 -13.66 -24.62 4.88
CA ASP A 55 -14.93 -25.29 4.51
C ASP A 55 -15.12 -25.39 2.98
N LEU A 56 -14.52 -24.48 2.21
CA LEU A 56 -14.53 -24.50 0.76
C LEU A 56 -13.36 -25.29 0.13
N LEU A 57 -12.19 -25.36 0.79
CA LEU A 57 -11.09 -26.23 0.34
C LEU A 57 -11.42 -27.71 0.56
N ALA A 58 -12.12 -28.06 1.64
CA ALA A 58 -12.63 -29.41 1.85
C ALA A 58 -13.54 -29.87 0.69
N LYS A 59 -14.46 -28.99 0.24
CA LYS A 59 -15.33 -29.24 -0.92
C LYS A 59 -14.57 -29.32 -2.24
N PHE A 60 -13.49 -28.53 -2.41
CA PHE A 60 -12.65 -28.58 -3.62
C PHE A 60 -11.79 -29.86 -3.69
N ASN A 61 -11.25 -30.33 -2.57
CA ASN A 61 -10.51 -31.59 -2.53
C ASN A 61 -11.43 -32.80 -2.76
N GLY A 62 -12.68 -32.76 -2.27
CA GLY A 62 -13.69 -33.80 -2.56
C GLY A 62 -14.05 -33.98 -4.04
N LEU A 63 -13.73 -33.01 -4.91
CA LEU A 63 -13.89 -33.12 -6.37
C LEU A 63 -12.73 -33.88 -7.06
N LYS A 64 -11.60 -34.15 -6.37
CA LYS A 64 -10.51 -34.97 -6.93
C LYS A 64 -10.77 -36.48 -6.84
N ASP A 65 -11.61 -36.91 -5.91
CA ASP A 65 -11.87 -38.34 -5.64
C ASP A 65 -13.12 -38.87 -6.38
N ALA A 66 -13.38 -38.35 -7.58
CA ALA A 66 -14.43 -38.82 -8.47
C ALA A 66 -13.98 -40.01 -9.35
N ASN A 67 -13.28 -40.99 -8.79
CA ASN A 67 -13.05 -42.27 -9.45
C ASN A 67 -13.12 -43.46 -8.48
N GLY A 68 -14.35 -43.80 -8.09
CA GLY A 68 -14.72 -45.17 -7.70
C GLY A 68 -14.24 -45.70 -6.33
N SER A 69 -14.92 -45.32 -5.25
CA SER A 69 -15.36 -46.26 -4.19
C SER A 69 -16.35 -45.57 -3.23
N LYS A 70 -17.46 -46.25 -2.90
CA LYS A 70 -18.47 -45.75 -1.94
C LYS A 70 -18.00 -46.00 -0.50
N ALA A 71 -18.22 -45.02 0.38
CA ALA A 71 -18.19 -45.21 1.83
C ALA A 71 -19.33 -44.41 2.48
N ASP A 72 -20.14 -45.08 3.30
CA ASP A 72 -21.30 -44.49 3.99
C ASP A 72 -20.88 -43.63 5.20
N PRO A 73 -21.59 -42.51 5.49
CA PRO A 73 -21.31 -41.68 6.66
C PRO A 73 -22.11 -42.14 7.89
N LYS A 74 -21.42 -42.50 8.99
CA LYS A 74 -22.08 -42.59 10.31
C LYS A 74 -21.14 -42.37 11.50
N LYS A 75 -21.67 -41.65 12.48
CA LYS A 75 -21.11 -41.30 13.81
C LYS A 75 -19.95 -40.30 13.82
N THR A 76 -19.89 -39.28 14.68
CA THR A 76 -20.81 -38.43 15.45
C THR A 76 -19.92 -37.53 16.31
N LEU A 77 -20.34 -36.30 16.56
CA LEU A 77 -19.69 -35.33 17.45
C LEU A 77 -19.56 -35.82 18.90
N ALA A 78 -18.47 -35.45 19.59
CA ALA A 78 -18.43 -35.17 21.03
C ALA A 78 -17.18 -34.30 21.37
N PRO A 79 -17.21 -33.45 22.42
CA PRO A 79 -16.33 -32.28 22.50
C PRO A 79 -15.11 -32.40 23.45
N VAL A 80 -14.23 -31.40 23.34
CA VAL A 80 -13.03 -31.18 24.19
C VAL A 80 -13.41 -30.59 25.56
N ASN A 81 -12.87 -31.15 26.66
CA ASN A 81 -12.47 -30.33 27.82
C ASN A 81 -11.49 -31.05 28.78
N GLY A 82 -10.46 -30.33 29.25
CA GLY A 82 -10.00 -30.36 30.66
C GLY A 82 -9.00 -31.42 31.18
N LYS A 83 -7.78 -30.94 31.50
CA LYS A 83 -6.85 -31.33 32.61
C LYS A 83 -6.07 -32.67 32.61
N ARG A 84 -4.72 -32.50 32.70
CA ARG A 84 -3.68 -33.17 33.53
C ARG A 84 -4.07 -34.51 34.19
N THR A 85 -3.28 -35.60 34.13
CA THR A 85 -1.96 -35.76 34.80
C THR A 85 -1.15 -37.00 34.34
N ALA A 86 0.19 -36.91 34.47
CA ALA A 86 1.15 -37.95 34.87
C ALA A 86 1.12 -39.38 34.24
N THR A 87 2.19 -39.69 33.47
CA THR A 87 2.92 -40.99 33.45
C THR A 87 3.38 -41.39 34.87
N PRO A 88 3.70 -42.68 35.23
CA PRO A 88 4.63 -43.51 34.43
C PRO A 88 4.70 -45.07 34.60
N VAL A 89 5.67 -45.68 33.89
CA VAL A 89 6.57 -46.82 34.29
C VAL A 89 6.16 -48.31 34.08
N ARG A 90 7.01 -49.00 33.28
CA ARG A 90 7.47 -50.44 33.30
C ARG A 90 6.44 -51.59 33.14
N ASP A 91 6.80 -52.81 32.72
CA ASP A 91 8.08 -53.57 32.67
C ASP A 91 8.32 -54.25 31.30
N GLN A 92 9.54 -54.28 30.72
CA GLN A 92 10.66 -55.25 30.86
C GLN A 92 10.44 -56.70 30.36
N MET A 93 11.15 -57.05 29.26
CA MET A 93 12.14 -58.16 29.16
C MET A 93 12.88 -58.04 27.80
N GLN A 94 14.18 -57.72 27.78
CA GLN A 94 15.35 -58.61 27.57
C GLN A 94 15.43 -59.24 26.15
N GLN A 95 16.45 -58.89 25.32
CA GLN A 95 17.84 -59.45 25.28
C GLN A 95 17.88 -60.92 24.79
N GLN A 96 18.75 -61.41 23.90
CA GLN A 96 19.95 -60.96 23.15
C GLN A 96 19.80 -61.49 21.69
N GLY A 97 20.60 -61.19 20.64
CA GLY A 97 21.99 -60.76 20.53
C GLY A 97 22.85 -61.89 19.92
N GLY A 98 23.42 -61.69 18.72
CA GLY A 98 24.29 -62.66 18.03
C GLY A 98 24.00 -62.75 16.53
N GLY A 99 25.01 -62.61 15.67
CA GLY A 99 24.82 -62.55 14.20
C GLY A 99 25.75 -63.48 13.43
N GLY A 100 25.62 -63.49 12.09
CA GLY A 100 26.63 -64.06 11.19
C GLY A 100 26.10 -64.82 9.96
N SER A 101 26.64 -64.43 8.80
CA SER A 101 26.79 -65.19 7.54
C SER A 101 25.68 -65.20 6.47
N ASN A 102 26.17 -65.17 5.21
CA ASN A 102 25.46 -65.00 3.95
C ASN A 102 24.47 -66.12 3.57
N LYS A 103 23.44 -65.75 2.81
CA LYS A 103 22.98 -66.51 1.63
C LYS A 103 22.29 -65.61 0.60
N GLN A 104 22.76 -65.66 -0.65
CA GLN A 104 22.08 -65.04 -1.79
C GLN A 104 20.89 -65.89 -2.23
N ASN A 105 19.78 -65.25 -2.61
CA ASN A 105 19.21 -65.42 -3.96
C ASN A 105 18.20 -64.30 -4.29
N PRO A 106 17.90 -64.05 -5.59
CA PRO A 106 17.40 -62.77 -6.07
C PRO A 106 15.86 -62.70 -6.25
N ASN A 107 15.40 -61.60 -6.86
CA ASN A 107 14.03 -61.26 -7.26
C ASN A 107 13.02 -60.98 -6.15
N ARG A 108 13.03 -59.72 -5.70
CA ARG A 108 11.80 -58.90 -5.65
C ARG A 108 12.10 -57.52 -6.19
N GLU A 109 11.48 -57.18 -7.32
CA GLU A 109 11.33 -55.78 -7.74
C GLU A 109 10.49 -55.07 -6.67
N PRO A 110 10.95 -53.94 -6.10
CA PRO A 110 10.03 -53.07 -5.40
C PRO A 110 9.21 -52.32 -6.46
N GLU A 111 7.93 -52.65 -6.59
CA GLU A 111 6.96 -51.76 -7.21
C GLU A 111 6.93 -50.45 -6.41
N SER A 112 7.79 -49.51 -6.79
CA SER A 112 7.69 -48.15 -6.30
C SER A 112 6.48 -47.50 -6.96
N SER A 113 5.33 -47.65 -6.32
CA SER A 113 4.14 -46.81 -6.49
C SER A 113 4.44 -45.39 -5.98
N ALA A 114 5.48 -44.79 -6.56
CA ALA A 114 5.89 -43.42 -6.33
C ALA A 114 4.86 -42.49 -6.95
N VAL A 115 3.97 -41.96 -6.12
CA VAL A 115 3.16 -40.78 -6.45
C VAL A 115 4.14 -39.73 -7.03
N PRO A 116 3.92 -39.23 -8.26
CA PRO A 116 4.91 -38.39 -8.93
C PRO A 116 5.14 -37.11 -8.11
N ALA A 117 6.39 -36.91 -7.69
CA ALA A 117 6.78 -35.74 -6.93
C ALA A 117 6.45 -34.47 -7.73
N LYS A 118 5.66 -33.56 -7.13
CA LYS A 118 5.25 -32.32 -7.80
C LYS A 118 6.49 -31.50 -8.18
N SER A 119 6.67 -31.27 -9.47
CA SER A 119 7.85 -30.62 -10.02
C SER A 119 8.01 -29.19 -9.51
N THR A 120 9.13 -28.90 -8.83
CA THR A 120 9.56 -27.54 -8.51
C THR A 120 10.35 -26.97 -9.68
N TYR A 121 10.07 -25.73 -10.07
CA TYR A 121 10.72 -25.02 -11.16
C TYR A 121 11.82 -24.08 -10.65
N ARG A 122 12.88 -23.91 -11.45
CA ARG A 122 14.01 -23.02 -11.14
C ARG A 122 13.64 -21.53 -11.11
N ASN A 123 12.62 -21.13 -11.86
CA ASN A 123 12.11 -19.76 -11.88
C ASN A 123 10.64 -19.71 -12.32
N MET A 124 10.02 -18.56 -12.09
CA MET A 124 8.62 -18.29 -12.37
C MET A 124 8.30 -18.31 -13.87
N GLU A 125 9.23 -17.94 -14.76
CA GLU A 125 9.02 -18.05 -16.21
C GLU A 125 8.95 -19.50 -16.70
N ALA A 126 9.78 -20.40 -16.14
CA ALA A 126 9.72 -21.83 -16.44
C ALA A 126 8.40 -22.43 -15.93
N ALA A 127 7.98 -22.08 -14.71
CA ALA A 127 6.71 -22.52 -14.15
C ALA A 127 5.52 -22.08 -15.01
N LEU A 128 5.46 -20.80 -15.41
CA LEU A 128 4.39 -20.27 -16.26
C LEU A 128 4.34 -20.91 -17.66
N ARG A 129 5.48 -21.22 -18.26
CA ARG A 129 5.55 -21.91 -19.57
C ARG A 129 5.09 -23.37 -19.50
N ALA A 130 5.22 -24.02 -18.35
CA ALA A 130 4.77 -25.40 -18.16
C ALA A 130 3.25 -25.53 -17.94
N ILE A 131 2.51 -24.43 -17.77
CA ILE A 131 1.06 -24.46 -17.64
C ILE A 131 0.41 -24.56 -19.02
N SER A 132 -0.13 -25.75 -19.33
CA SER A 132 -1.05 -25.91 -20.47
C SER A 132 -2.29 -25.02 -20.28
N ALA A 133 -2.49 -24.07 -21.20
CA ALA A 133 -3.66 -23.20 -21.23
C ALA A 133 -4.96 -23.95 -21.61
N PRO A 134 -4.97 -24.88 -22.58
CA PRO A 134 -6.12 -25.76 -22.81
C PRO A 134 -6.55 -26.52 -21.55
N ASP A 135 -5.62 -27.17 -20.84
CA ASP A 135 -5.94 -27.93 -19.62
C ASP A 135 -6.52 -27.03 -18.52
N LEU A 136 -5.98 -25.81 -18.37
CA LEU A 136 -6.50 -24.83 -17.41
C LEU A 136 -7.93 -24.42 -17.78
N HIS A 137 -8.18 -24.13 -19.06
CA HIS A 137 -9.51 -23.78 -19.55
C HIS A 137 -10.51 -24.94 -19.34
N SER A 138 -10.13 -26.19 -19.65
CA SER A 138 -10.98 -27.36 -19.40
C SER A 138 -11.28 -27.57 -17.91
N GLN A 139 -10.29 -27.39 -17.02
CA GLN A 139 -10.50 -27.47 -15.57
C GLN A 139 -11.46 -26.38 -15.07
N LEU A 140 -11.33 -25.14 -15.57
CA LEU A 140 -12.22 -24.04 -15.22
C LEU A 140 -13.64 -24.25 -15.76
N THR A 141 -13.80 -24.75 -16.98
CA THR A 141 -15.12 -25.08 -17.54
C THR A 141 -15.82 -26.16 -16.72
N ALA A 142 -15.10 -27.20 -16.26
CA ALA A 142 -15.66 -28.21 -15.36
C ALA A 142 -16.16 -27.61 -14.03
N VAL A 143 -15.35 -26.73 -13.40
CA VAL A 143 -15.76 -25.98 -12.21
C VAL A 143 -16.99 -25.11 -12.49
N ASN A 144 -17.02 -24.40 -13.61
CA ASN A 144 -18.13 -23.49 -13.95
C ASN A 144 -19.46 -24.24 -14.09
N VAL A 145 -19.45 -25.42 -14.74
CA VAL A 145 -20.61 -26.32 -14.84
C VAL A 145 -21.05 -26.83 -13.46
N SER A 146 -20.12 -27.24 -12.59
CA SER A 146 -20.44 -27.74 -11.25
C SER A 146 -20.99 -26.67 -10.31
N PHE A 147 -20.57 -25.40 -10.47
CA PHE A 147 -20.93 -24.30 -9.57
C PHE A 147 -21.89 -23.27 -10.18
N LYS A 148 -22.55 -23.59 -11.30
CA LYS A 148 -23.62 -22.78 -11.94
C LYS A 148 -23.26 -21.29 -12.09
N ASP A 149 -22.16 -21.02 -12.80
CA ASP A 149 -21.67 -19.67 -13.07
C ASP A 149 -21.33 -18.83 -11.82
N ASN A 150 -21.02 -19.47 -10.68
CA ASN A 150 -20.48 -18.77 -9.52
C ASN A 150 -19.04 -18.28 -9.79
N HIS A 151 -18.93 -17.01 -10.20
CA HIS A 151 -17.67 -16.39 -10.58
C HIS A 151 -16.62 -16.34 -9.45
N LEU A 152 -17.03 -16.20 -8.19
CA LEU A 152 -16.11 -16.23 -7.05
C LEU A 152 -15.49 -17.62 -6.86
N MET A 153 -16.26 -18.69 -7.08
CA MET A 153 -15.74 -20.06 -7.07
C MET A 153 -14.80 -20.31 -8.26
N LEU A 154 -15.09 -19.73 -9.42
CA LEU A 154 -14.21 -19.83 -10.60
C LEU A 154 -12.85 -19.14 -10.36
N LEU A 155 -12.86 -17.92 -9.81
CA LEU A 155 -11.64 -17.19 -9.41
C LEU A 155 -10.86 -17.95 -8.31
N LYS A 156 -11.55 -18.54 -7.32
CA LYS A 156 -10.94 -19.36 -6.27
C LYS A 156 -10.28 -20.61 -6.85
N ALA A 157 -10.94 -21.30 -7.78
CA ALA A 157 -10.39 -22.47 -8.47
C ALA A 157 -9.18 -22.10 -9.33
N LEU A 158 -9.26 -21.02 -10.12
CA LEU A 158 -8.14 -20.50 -10.92
C LEU A 158 -6.92 -20.23 -10.03
N THR A 159 -7.11 -19.49 -8.94
CA THR A 159 -6.03 -19.15 -7.99
C THR A 159 -5.43 -20.40 -7.35
N GLY A 160 -6.26 -21.38 -6.97
CA GLY A 160 -5.82 -22.67 -6.42
C GLY A 160 -5.03 -23.52 -7.41
N ILE A 161 -5.47 -23.62 -8.67
CA ILE A 161 -4.76 -24.34 -9.74
C ILE A 161 -3.41 -23.66 -10.02
N LEU A 162 -3.37 -22.33 -10.06
CA LEU A 162 -2.12 -21.58 -10.22
C LEU A 162 -1.17 -21.79 -9.04
N ASN A 163 -1.65 -21.76 -7.79
CA ASN A 163 -0.83 -22.06 -6.61
C ASN A 163 -0.26 -23.50 -6.66
N ASP A 164 -1.00 -24.51 -7.14
CA ASP A 164 -0.47 -25.87 -7.21
C ASP A 164 0.56 -26.07 -8.34
N LYS A 165 0.38 -25.36 -9.48
CA LYS A 165 1.29 -25.42 -10.65
C LYS A 165 2.52 -24.52 -10.50
N LEU A 166 2.43 -23.37 -9.83
CA LEU A 166 3.51 -22.38 -9.67
C LEU A 166 4.37 -22.67 -8.44
N ARG A 167 5.02 -23.85 -8.43
CA ARG A 167 5.99 -24.23 -7.40
C ARG A 167 7.39 -23.81 -7.84
N VAL A 168 7.90 -22.71 -7.32
CA VAL A 168 9.25 -22.19 -7.60
C VAL A 168 10.11 -22.35 -6.35
N ASP A 169 11.41 -22.59 -6.53
CA ASP A 169 12.38 -22.59 -5.43
C ASP A 169 12.33 -21.27 -4.64
N GLU A 170 12.06 -21.35 -3.33
CA GLU A 170 11.90 -20.17 -2.46
C GLU A 170 13.16 -19.32 -2.38
N THR A 171 14.34 -19.91 -2.55
CA THR A 171 15.62 -19.19 -2.54
C THR A 171 15.76 -18.22 -3.73
N ALA A 172 14.95 -18.40 -4.78
CA ALA A 172 14.89 -17.55 -5.96
C ALA A 172 13.69 -16.57 -5.97
N ALA A 173 12.80 -16.62 -4.96
CA ALA A 173 11.53 -15.90 -4.96
C ALA A 173 11.64 -14.48 -4.34
N ASP A 174 12.19 -13.53 -5.10
CA ASP A 174 12.16 -12.10 -4.73
C ASP A 174 10.71 -11.60 -4.53
N PRO A 175 10.33 -11.09 -3.34
CA PRO A 175 8.97 -10.61 -3.07
C PRO A 175 8.55 -9.41 -3.94
N LEU A 176 9.49 -8.66 -4.50
CA LEU A 176 9.24 -7.45 -5.30
C LEU A 176 9.47 -7.64 -6.80
N TYR A 177 10.10 -8.75 -7.21
CA TYR A 177 10.63 -8.96 -8.56
C TYR A 177 11.52 -7.79 -9.04
N SER A 178 12.42 -7.32 -8.17
CA SER A 178 13.19 -6.08 -8.28
C SER A 178 13.98 -5.92 -9.58
N ASN A 179 14.44 -7.03 -10.16
CA ASN A 179 15.21 -7.09 -11.41
C ASN A 179 14.34 -7.39 -12.65
N LYS A 180 13.02 -7.19 -12.57
CA LYS A 180 12.06 -7.46 -13.64
C LYS A 180 11.25 -6.20 -14.00
N PRO A 181 10.61 -6.16 -15.19
CA PRO A 181 9.66 -5.09 -15.53
C PRO A 181 8.51 -4.99 -14.52
N THR A 182 7.92 -3.80 -14.36
CA THR A 182 6.80 -3.55 -13.41
C THR A 182 5.59 -4.46 -13.60
N ASN A 183 5.36 -4.86 -14.85
CA ASN A 183 4.26 -5.72 -15.28
C ASN A 183 4.55 -7.22 -15.21
N TYR A 184 5.68 -7.60 -14.60
CA TYR A 184 6.09 -8.97 -14.37
C TYR A 184 5.39 -9.54 -13.12
N PRO A 185 4.98 -10.83 -13.12
CA PRO A 185 5.06 -11.78 -14.23
C PRO A 185 3.95 -11.65 -15.30
N TYR A 186 2.90 -10.85 -15.08
CA TYR A 186 1.66 -10.94 -15.86
C TYR A 186 1.82 -10.71 -17.37
N LYS A 187 2.41 -9.59 -17.80
CA LYS A 187 2.58 -9.30 -19.24
C LYS A 187 3.65 -10.17 -19.91
N THR A 188 4.53 -10.80 -19.15
CA THR A 188 5.60 -11.69 -19.65
C THR A 188 5.21 -13.17 -19.78
N MET A 189 4.04 -13.57 -19.26
CA MET A 189 3.58 -14.96 -19.38
C MET A 189 3.09 -15.31 -20.80
N PRO A 190 2.98 -16.60 -21.16
CA PRO A 190 2.41 -17.03 -22.45
C PRO A 190 1.03 -16.42 -22.71
N THR A 191 0.80 -15.85 -23.90
CA THR A 191 -0.44 -15.14 -24.22
C THR A 191 -1.69 -16.01 -24.02
N ALA A 192 -1.66 -17.29 -24.44
CA ALA A 192 -2.79 -18.19 -24.26
C ALA A 192 -3.16 -18.42 -22.77
N LEU A 193 -2.16 -18.48 -21.88
CA LEU A 193 -2.41 -18.57 -20.44
C LEU A 193 -3.03 -17.28 -19.90
N ARG A 194 -2.50 -16.12 -20.33
CA ARG A 194 -3.02 -14.81 -19.94
C ARG A 194 -4.48 -14.62 -20.40
N THR A 195 -4.83 -15.02 -21.62
CA THR A 195 -6.20 -14.95 -22.14
C THR A 195 -7.19 -15.72 -21.26
N VAL A 196 -6.85 -16.94 -20.80
CA VAL A 196 -7.72 -17.72 -19.89
C VAL A 196 -7.92 -17.02 -18.54
N ILE A 197 -6.90 -16.31 -18.04
CA ILE A 197 -7.01 -15.51 -16.81
C ILE A 197 -7.86 -14.25 -17.04
N ASP A 198 -7.60 -13.52 -18.13
CA ASP A 198 -8.34 -12.31 -18.54
C ASP A 198 -9.84 -12.62 -18.71
N GLU A 199 -10.19 -13.71 -19.38
CA GLU A 199 -11.58 -14.17 -19.54
C GLU A 199 -12.27 -14.49 -18.20
N CYS A 200 -11.56 -15.14 -17.28
CA CYS A 200 -12.08 -15.47 -15.95
C CYS A 200 -12.34 -14.22 -15.11
N ILE A 201 -11.45 -13.23 -15.21
CA ILE A 201 -11.57 -11.94 -14.51
C ILE A 201 -12.68 -11.08 -15.14
N GLY A 202 -12.75 -11.02 -16.47
CA GLY A 202 -13.78 -10.26 -17.19
C GLY A 202 -15.21 -10.76 -16.93
N LYS A 203 -15.41 -12.09 -16.85
CA LYS A 203 -16.70 -12.68 -16.48
C LYS A 203 -17.15 -12.27 -15.07
N ALA A 204 -16.21 -12.13 -14.14
CA ALA A 204 -16.53 -11.97 -12.73
C ALA A 204 -17.29 -10.67 -12.39
N ASN A 205 -17.13 -9.60 -13.18
CA ASN A 205 -17.57 -8.22 -12.89
C ASN A 205 -16.77 -7.50 -11.79
N GLU A 206 -16.86 -6.15 -11.76
CA GLU A 206 -16.03 -5.30 -10.90
C GLU A 206 -16.28 -5.52 -9.39
N GLU A 207 -17.51 -5.79 -8.96
CA GLU A 207 -17.84 -5.97 -7.54
C GLU A 207 -17.25 -7.29 -6.99
N ASN A 208 -17.40 -8.39 -7.75
CA ASN A 208 -16.84 -9.68 -7.34
C ASN A 208 -15.31 -9.67 -7.34
N VAL A 209 -14.66 -9.05 -8.32
CA VAL A 209 -13.18 -8.98 -8.33
C VAL A 209 -12.64 -8.09 -7.22
N LYS A 210 -13.33 -7.01 -6.84
CA LYS A 210 -12.99 -6.19 -5.65
C LYS A 210 -13.05 -7.02 -4.37
N TYR A 211 -14.16 -7.71 -4.13
CA TYR A 211 -14.29 -8.60 -2.97
C TYR A 211 -13.25 -9.73 -2.98
N PHE A 212 -13.04 -10.35 -4.14
CA PHE A 212 -12.07 -11.44 -4.30
C PHE A 212 -10.63 -10.96 -4.14
N TYR A 213 -10.32 -9.73 -4.52
CA TYR A 213 -9.00 -9.12 -4.32
C TYR A 213 -8.66 -9.00 -2.83
N ASP A 214 -9.54 -8.44 -2.01
CA ASP A 214 -9.35 -8.31 -0.55
C ASP A 214 -9.17 -9.69 0.13
N LEU A 215 -9.96 -10.69 -0.31
CA LEU A 215 -9.83 -12.08 0.14
C LEU A 215 -8.50 -12.71 -0.29
N THR A 216 -8.06 -12.48 -1.53
CA THR A 216 -6.82 -13.04 -2.09
C THR A 216 -5.60 -12.41 -1.45
N LEU A 217 -5.65 -11.13 -1.09
CA LEU A 217 -4.58 -10.41 -0.40
C LEU A 217 -4.34 -10.98 1.01
N SER A 218 -5.42 -11.29 1.73
CA SER A 218 -5.35 -11.93 3.05
C SER A 218 -4.87 -13.38 2.96
N ASN A 219 -5.30 -14.12 1.93
CA ASN A 219 -4.80 -15.47 1.64
C ASN A 219 -3.31 -15.48 1.28
N LEU A 220 -2.82 -14.51 0.49
CA LEU A 220 -1.40 -14.34 0.19
C LEU A 220 -0.58 -14.25 1.49
N ALA A 221 -0.98 -13.37 2.42
CA ALA A 221 -0.26 -13.22 3.68
C ALA A 221 -0.32 -14.49 4.55
N SER A 222 -1.51 -15.10 4.67
CA SER A 222 -1.71 -16.34 5.44
C SER A 222 -0.91 -17.51 4.89
N ASP A 223 -0.90 -17.71 3.56
CA ASP A 223 -0.16 -18.80 2.92
C ASP A 223 1.35 -18.59 2.98
N MET A 224 1.84 -17.36 2.75
CA MET A 224 3.26 -17.05 2.96
C MET A 224 3.71 -17.27 4.41
N ASN A 225 2.87 -16.94 5.40
CA ASN A 225 3.18 -17.16 6.82
C ASN A 225 3.17 -18.65 7.20
N LYS A 226 2.38 -19.47 6.51
CA LYS A 226 2.27 -20.93 6.69
C LYS A 226 3.23 -21.75 5.83
N GLY A 227 4.04 -21.12 4.95
CA GLY A 227 4.90 -21.83 3.99
C GLY A 227 4.11 -22.60 2.92
N LEU A 228 2.90 -22.14 2.58
CA LEU A 228 2.03 -22.74 1.58
C LEU A 228 2.20 -22.06 0.21
N PRO A 229 1.94 -22.77 -0.91
CA PRO A 229 2.11 -22.20 -2.25
C PRO A 229 1.24 -20.95 -2.46
N TYR A 230 1.87 -19.83 -2.81
CA TYR A 230 1.25 -18.50 -2.83
C TYR A 230 1.42 -17.70 -4.14
N LEU A 231 2.20 -18.20 -5.11
CA LEU A 231 2.54 -17.45 -6.33
C LEU A 231 1.35 -17.25 -7.27
N GLY A 232 0.34 -18.13 -7.23
CA GLY A 232 -0.95 -17.94 -7.90
C GLY A 232 -1.72 -16.75 -7.34
N HIS A 233 -1.71 -16.52 -6.03
CA HIS A 233 -2.29 -15.30 -5.44
C HIS A 233 -1.63 -14.04 -6.02
N LYS A 234 -0.28 -14.02 -6.12
CA LYS A 234 0.44 -12.87 -6.70
C LYS A 234 0.08 -12.63 -8.17
N VAL A 235 -0.06 -13.68 -8.97
CA VAL A 235 -0.50 -13.58 -10.37
C VAL A 235 -1.91 -13.00 -10.46
N ILE A 236 -2.86 -13.49 -9.67
CA ILE A 236 -4.26 -13.06 -9.74
C ILE A 236 -4.48 -11.66 -9.16
N LEU A 237 -3.76 -11.28 -8.09
CA LEU A 237 -3.77 -9.91 -7.58
C LEU A 237 -3.25 -8.92 -8.65
N GLN A 238 -2.13 -9.22 -9.32
CA GLN A 238 -1.61 -8.38 -10.40
C GLN A 238 -2.58 -8.34 -11.60
N ALA A 239 -3.20 -9.46 -11.96
CA ALA A 239 -4.18 -9.54 -13.03
C ALA A 239 -5.41 -8.66 -12.76
N ILE A 240 -6.01 -8.80 -11.58
CA ILE A 240 -7.17 -8.00 -11.15
C ILE A 240 -6.80 -6.52 -11.09
N ALA A 241 -5.68 -6.17 -10.45
CA ALA A 241 -5.21 -4.79 -10.37
C ALA A 241 -4.93 -4.14 -11.74
N MET A 242 -4.60 -4.95 -12.75
CA MET A 242 -4.41 -4.46 -14.12
C MET A 242 -5.75 -4.15 -14.83
N HIS A 243 -6.79 -4.96 -14.65
CA HIS A 243 -8.11 -4.74 -15.27
C HIS A 243 -8.99 -3.78 -14.47
N PHE A 244 -8.88 -3.83 -13.15
CA PHE A 244 -9.69 -3.07 -12.19
C PHE A 244 -8.77 -2.46 -11.09
N PRO A 245 -8.02 -1.38 -11.40
CA PRO A 245 -7.14 -0.72 -10.43
C PRO A 245 -7.85 -0.29 -9.14
N SER A 246 -9.15 0.03 -9.24
CA SER A 246 -10.05 0.35 -8.12
C SER A 246 -10.07 -0.73 -7.03
N ALA A 247 -9.76 -1.99 -7.33
CA ALA A 247 -9.65 -3.06 -6.35
C ALA A 247 -8.53 -2.83 -5.31
N CYS A 248 -7.42 -2.20 -5.69
CA CYS A 248 -6.30 -1.93 -4.78
C CYS A 248 -6.65 -0.91 -3.68
N VAL A 249 -7.67 -0.07 -3.90
CA VAL A 249 -8.14 0.98 -2.98
C VAL A 249 -9.51 0.68 -2.37
N ASN A 250 -10.11 -0.48 -2.67
CA ASN A 250 -11.46 -0.87 -2.24
C ASN A 250 -11.63 -0.84 -0.71
N ASN A 251 -10.60 -1.24 0.04
CA ASN A 251 -10.65 -1.28 1.50
C ASN A 251 -9.31 -0.92 2.16
N LEU A 252 -8.86 0.33 1.97
CA LEU A 252 -7.58 0.82 2.47
C LEU A 252 -7.38 0.64 3.98
N ALA A 253 -8.43 0.83 4.79
CA ALA A 253 -8.37 0.61 6.24
C ALA A 253 -8.06 -0.86 6.60
N ARG A 254 -8.77 -1.83 6.00
CA ARG A 254 -8.51 -3.26 6.18
C ARG A 254 -7.13 -3.66 5.68
N ASN A 255 -6.72 -3.11 4.55
CA ASN A 255 -5.41 -3.36 3.94
C ASN A 255 -4.27 -2.80 4.80
N ALA A 256 -4.48 -1.65 5.46
CA ALA A 256 -3.55 -1.09 6.43
C ALA A 256 -3.40 -1.98 7.68
N ILE A 257 -4.50 -2.50 8.23
CA ILE A 257 -4.50 -3.44 9.36
C ILE A 257 -3.72 -4.71 8.99
N LEU A 258 -4.04 -5.34 7.85
CA LEU A 258 -3.34 -6.55 7.37
C LEU A 258 -1.84 -6.30 7.20
N ARG A 259 -1.45 -5.16 6.63
CA ARG A 259 -0.04 -4.75 6.49
C ARG A 259 0.64 -4.57 7.84
N ASN A 260 -0.04 -4.01 8.84
CA ASN A 260 0.51 -3.83 10.19
C ASN A 260 0.74 -5.18 10.88
N SER A 261 -0.22 -6.11 10.78
CA SER A 261 -0.10 -7.50 11.29
C SER A 261 1.17 -8.21 10.77
N TYR A 262 1.58 -7.94 9.53
CA TYR A 262 2.76 -8.54 8.91
C TYR A 262 3.98 -7.60 8.80
N GLN A 263 4.00 -6.45 9.48
CA GLN A 263 5.07 -5.44 9.38
C GLN A 263 6.46 -5.97 9.77
N ASN A 264 6.54 -6.90 10.72
CA ASN A 264 7.81 -7.51 11.15
C ASN A 264 8.23 -8.70 10.25
N ARG A 265 7.37 -9.14 9.33
CA ARG A 265 7.63 -10.21 8.35
C ARG A 265 7.92 -9.59 6.98
N HIS A 266 9.13 -9.03 6.80
CA HIS A 266 9.45 -8.17 5.65
C HIS A 266 9.06 -8.76 4.28
N ASN A 267 9.27 -10.06 4.02
CA ASN A 267 8.88 -10.68 2.73
C ASN A 267 7.36 -10.66 2.48
N ILE A 268 6.56 -10.82 3.54
CA ILE A 268 5.09 -10.77 3.47
C ILE A 268 4.65 -9.32 3.30
N GLY A 269 5.13 -8.41 4.15
CA GLY A 269 4.80 -6.99 4.04
C GLY A 269 5.19 -6.40 2.68
N LEU A 270 6.37 -6.72 2.14
CA LEU A 270 6.79 -6.29 0.81
C LEU A 270 5.91 -6.90 -0.29
N SER A 271 5.46 -8.15 -0.15
CA SER A 271 4.52 -8.75 -1.10
C SER A 271 3.12 -8.11 -1.05
N LEU A 272 2.67 -7.66 0.13
CA LEU A 272 1.44 -6.87 0.29
C LEU A 272 1.56 -5.48 -0.35
N LEU A 273 2.67 -4.75 -0.09
CA LEU A 273 2.93 -3.45 -0.75
C LEU A 273 3.09 -3.60 -2.27
N TRP A 274 3.70 -4.69 -2.73
CA TRP A 274 3.83 -5.03 -4.14
C TRP A 274 2.46 -5.27 -4.78
N ALA A 275 1.59 -6.06 -4.15
CA ALA A 275 0.27 -6.37 -4.67
C ALA A 275 -0.61 -5.11 -4.74
N LEU A 276 -0.75 -4.38 -3.63
CA LEU A 276 -1.53 -3.14 -3.58
C LEU A 276 -0.99 -2.07 -4.53
N GLY A 277 0.33 -1.99 -4.72
CA GLY A 277 0.94 -1.07 -5.68
C GLY A 277 0.64 -1.39 -7.15
N GLN A 278 0.10 -2.57 -7.50
CA GLN A 278 -0.11 -2.92 -8.92
C GLN A 278 -1.10 -1.99 -9.63
N GLY A 279 -2.16 -1.53 -8.96
CA GLY A 279 -3.13 -0.60 -9.54
C GLY A 279 -2.50 0.72 -9.98
N GLY A 280 -1.47 1.17 -9.25
CA GLY A 280 -0.73 2.41 -9.56
C GLY A 280 -0.01 2.42 -10.91
N TYR A 281 0.24 1.25 -11.52
CA TYR A 281 0.85 1.18 -12.85
C TYR A 281 -0.14 1.41 -14.00
N ASN A 282 -1.46 1.34 -13.74
CA ASN A 282 -2.49 1.61 -14.74
C ASN A 282 -3.33 2.86 -14.40
N ASP A 283 -3.41 3.26 -13.13
CA ASP A 283 -4.15 4.44 -12.66
C ASP A 283 -3.31 5.20 -11.62
N LEU A 284 -3.00 6.47 -11.91
CA LEU A 284 -2.15 7.30 -11.03
C LEU A 284 -2.85 7.69 -9.72
N ASP A 285 -4.15 7.99 -9.76
CA ASP A 285 -4.89 8.43 -8.57
C ASP A 285 -5.06 7.27 -7.57
N VAL A 286 -5.30 6.06 -8.08
CA VAL A 286 -5.21 4.80 -7.29
C VAL A 286 -3.81 4.63 -6.73
N GLY A 287 -2.78 4.80 -7.56
CA GLY A 287 -1.39 4.62 -7.17
C GLY A 287 -0.93 5.54 -6.04
N LEU A 288 -1.35 6.81 -6.09
CA LEU A 288 -1.08 7.82 -5.05
C LEU A 288 -1.85 7.55 -3.76
N LYS A 289 -3.11 7.09 -3.83
CA LYS A 289 -3.89 6.69 -2.65
C LYS A 289 -3.27 5.49 -1.92
N VAL A 290 -2.86 4.45 -2.67
CA VAL A 290 -2.11 3.33 -2.09
C VAL A 290 -0.78 3.80 -1.49
N TRP A 291 -0.06 4.70 -2.14
CA TRP A 291 1.18 5.23 -1.58
C TRP A 291 0.94 5.96 -0.26
N GLN A 292 -0.02 6.88 -0.23
CA GLN A 292 -0.33 7.69 0.94
C GLN A 292 -0.79 6.85 2.15
N ASP A 293 -1.75 5.95 1.96
CA ASP A 293 -2.40 5.26 3.09
C ASP A 293 -1.68 3.95 3.47
N ILE A 294 -0.99 3.31 2.50
CA ILE A 294 -0.35 2.00 2.68
C ILE A 294 1.18 2.06 2.63
N MET A 295 1.82 3.01 1.93
CA MET A 295 3.29 3.05 1.86
C MET A 295 3.92 4.05 2.84
N VAL A 296 3.40 5.27 2.95
CA VAL A 296 3.93 6.30 3.86
C VAL A 296 4.08 5.82 5.31
N PRO A 297 3.11 5.11 5.95
CA PRO A 297 3.25 4.69 7.35
C PRO A 297 4.37 3.67 7.62
N VAL A 298 4.95 3.07 6.58
CA VAL A 298 6.12 2.16 6.71
C VAL A 298 7.36 2.68 5.96
N MET A 299 7.29 3.87 5.36
CA MET A 299 8.37 4.44 4.55
C MET A 299 9.66 4.70 5.35
N GLU A 300 9.56 4.95 6.65
CA GLU A 300 10.72 5.17 7.52
C GLU A 300 11.38 3.85 7.99
N LEU A 301 10.72 2.71 7.79
CA LEU A 301 11.26 1.41 8.14
C LEU A 301 12.27 0.96 7.09
N LYS A 302 13.51 0.68 7.52
CA LYS A 302 14.66 0.33 6.65
C LYS A 302 14.38 -0.75 5.59
N ASN A 303 13.54 -1.74 5.92
CA ASN A 303 13.21 -2.84 5.02
C ASN A 303 12.21 -2.47 3.90
N TYR A 304 11.54 -1.32 4.02
CA TYR A 304 10.47 -0.87 3.13
C TYR A 304 10.83 0.42 2.39
N ASN A 305 11.56 1.33 3.05
CA ASN A 305 11.96 2.66 2.56
C ASN A 305 12.32 2.72 1.07
N ARG A 306 13.26 1.88 0.62
CA ARG A 306 13.69 1.86 -0.78
C ARG A 306 12.52 1.58 -1.73
N TYR A 307 11.71 0.56 -1.46
CA TYR A 307 10.58 0.22 -2.31
C TYR A 307 9.52 1.32 -2.32
N THR A 308 9.22 1.91 -1.16
CA THR A 308 8.19 2.97 -1.05
C THR A 308 8.59 4.27 -1.75
N CYS A 309 9.88 4.63 -1.74
CA CYS A 309 10.41 5.78 -2.48
C CYS A 309 10.51 5.47 -3.99
N ASP A 310 11.07 4.31 -4.38
CA ASP A 310 11.19 3.90 -5.78
C ASP A 310 9.81 3.80 -6.47
N TYR A 311 8.77 3.39 -5.73
CA TYR A 311 7.40 3.22 -6.24
C TYR A 311 6.75 4.54 -6.66
N VAL A 312 6.74 5.56 -5.79
CA VAL A 312 6.02 6.82 -6.07
C VAL A 312 6.64 7.58 -7.26
N VAL A 313 7.98 7.61 -7.34
CA VAL A 313 8.70 8.13 -8.51
C VAL A 313 8.30 7.38 -9.77
N ARG A 314 8.18 6.05 -9.70
CA ARG A 314 7.92 5.21 -10.86
C ARG A 314 6.51 5.40 -11.43
N ILE A 315 5.48 5.51 -10.58
CA ILE A 315 4.10 5.77 -11.05
C ILE A 315 3.97 7.19 -11.64
N LEU A 316 4.58 8.20 -11.00
CA LEU A 316 4.57 9.58 -11.52
C LEU A 316 5.34 9.72 -12.85
N ARG A 317 6.47 9.02 -13.01
CA ARG A 317 7.24 8.97 -14.26
C ARG A 317 6.54 8.23 -15.39
N LEU A 318 5.68 7.26 -15.06
CA LEU A 318 4.89 6.47 -16.03
C LEU A 318 3.72 7.30 -16.56
N HIS A 319 2.99 7.95 -15.65
CA HIS A 319 1.74 8.67 -15.94
C HIS A 319 1.94 10.14 -16.30
N ARG A 320 2.91 10.44 -17.18
CA ARG A 320 3.28 11.83 -17.53
C ARG A 320 2.14 12.67 -18.15
N SER A 321 1.16 12.01 -18.75
CA SER A 321 0.03 12.65 -19.43
C SER A 321 -1.31 12.44 -18.71
N HIS A 322 -1.30 11.80 -17.53
CA HIS A 322 -2.51 11.62 -16.74
C HIS A 322 -2.97 12.95 -16.14
N ARG A 323 -4.28 13.20 -16.15
CA ARG A 323 -4.88 14.31 -15.42
C ARG A 323 -5.30 13.84 -14.02
N LEU A 324 -4.64 14.35 -13.00
CA LEU A 324 -4.95 14.05 -11.60
C LEU A 324 -6.38 14.49 -11.26
N THR A 325 -7.07 13.67 -10.48
CA THR A 325 -8.43 13.94 -9.99
C THR A 325 -8.47 14.35 -8.52
N LEU A 326 -7.29 14.52 -7.89
CA LEU A 326 -7.12 14.87 -6.49
C LEU A 326 -7.74 16.22 -6.09
N GLY A 327 -8.39 16.24 -4.93
CA GLY A 327 -8.74 17.47 -4.23
C GLY A 327 -7.52 18.21 -3.68
N GLY A 328 -7.66 19.51 -3.40
CA GLY A 328 -6.55 20.33 -2.87
C GLY A 328 -5.99 19.83 -1.53
N SER A 329 -6.85 19.31 -0.65
CA SER A 329 -6.43 18.68 0.63
C SER A 329 -5.65 17.38 0.42
N GLU A 330 -6.11 16.51 -0.49
CA GLU A 330 -5.41 15.26 -0.84
C GLU A 330 -4.02 15.57 -1.42
N PHE A 331 -3.95 16.51 -2.38
CA PHE A 331 -2.69 16.98 -2.96
C PHE A 331 -1.72 17.51 -1.90
N LEU A 332 -2.18 18.41 -1.01
CA LEU A 332 -1.33 18.97 0.06
C LEU A 332 -0.83 17.90 1.04
N THR A 333 -1.66 16.89 1.33
CA THR A 333 -1.30 15.77 2.23
C THR A 333 -0.21 14.89 1.61
N ILE A 334 -0.34 14.58 0.32
CA ILE A 334 0.67 13.80 -0.42
C ILE A 334 1.97 14.61 -0.57
N LEU A 335 1.88 15.90 -0.93
CA LEU A 335 3.04 16.77 -1.04
C LEU A 335 3.77 16.94 0.30
N SER A 336 3.02 17.09 1.40
CA SER A 336 3.57 17.13 2.77
C SER A 336 4.32 15.83 3.08
N SER A 337 3.73 14.67 2.78
CA SER A 337 4.36 13.36 3.00
C SER A 337 5.65 13.17 2.19
N LEU A 338 5.72 13.71 0.96
CA LEU A 338 6.92 13.72 0.12
C LEU A 338 8.00 14.71 0.60
N THR A 339 7.64 15.70 1.42
CA THR A 339 8.52 16.83 1.78
C THR A 339 8.93 16.91 3.25
N THR A 340 8.28 16.15 4.14
CA THR A 340 8.52 16.20 5.60
C THR A 340 9.76 15.39 6.05
N GLN A 341 10.38 14.61 5.17
CA GLN A 341 11.50 13.74 5.54
C GLN A 341 12.71 14.55 6.12
N PRO A 342 13.26 14.18 7.30
CA PRO A 342 14.30 14.97 7.98
C PRO A 342 15.63 15.13 7.22
N LYS A 343 15.82 14.36 6.15
CA LYS A 343 16.96 14.43 5.24
C LYS A 343 16.43 14.45 3.82
N ALA A 344 17.05 15.26 2.96
CA ALA A 344 16.73 15.28 1.54
C ALA A 344 16.86 13.88 0.94
N CYS A 345 15.78 13.42 0.30
CA CYS A 345 15.73 12.14 -0.40
C CYS A 345 15.41 12.47 -1.85
N ARG A 346 16.42 12.40 -2.72
CA ARG A 346 16.33 12.84 -4.12
C ARG A 346 15.14 12.21 -4.86
N GLU A 347 14.83 10.96 -4.56
CA GLU A 347 13.70 10.23 -5.11
C GLU A 347 12.37 10.88 -4.69
N LEU A 348 12.18 11.22 -3.41
CA LEU A 348 10.99 11.93 -2.94
C LEU A 348 10.94 13.38 -3.40
N ASP A 349 12.09 14.04 -3.57
CA ASP A 349 12.21 15.39 -4.13
C ASP A 349 11.73 15.41 -5.59
N GLU A 350 12.16 14.43 -6.39
CA GLU A 350 11.68 14.25 -7.77
C GLU A 350 10.18 13.92 -7.81
N ALA A 351 9.70 13.05 -6.93
CA ALA A 351 8.27 12.75 -6.83
C ALA A 351 7.44 13.99 -6.44
N ALA A 352 7.94 14.83 -5.53
CA ALA A 352 7.29 16.10 -5.18
C ALA A 352 7.22 17.04 -6.39
N GLN A 353 8.33 17.21 -7.11
CA GLN A 353 8.36 18.02 -8.33
C GLN A 353 7.38 17.52 -9.40
N LEU A 354 7.37 16.21 -9.66
CA LEU A 354 6.46 15.58 -10.62
C LEU A 354 4.99 15.71 -10.19
N LEU A 355 4.68 15.53 -8.90
CA LEU A 355 3.31 15.68 -8.38
C LEU A 355 2.81 17.12 -8.56
N VAL A 356 3.64 18.12 -8.23
CA VAL A 356 3.31 19.54 -8.39
C VAL A 356 3.04 19.87 -9.86
N GLU A 357 3.88 19.41 -10.79
CA GLU A 357 3.65 19.56 -12.23
C GLU A 357 2.32 18.94 -12.66
N ARG A 358 2.07 17.67 -12.34
CA ARG A 358 0.82 17.01 -12.74
C ARG A 358 -0.38 17.74 -12.15
N TYR A 359 -0.32 18.20 -10.90
CA TYR A 359 -1.44 18.87 -10.27
C TYR A 359 -1.78 20.21 -10.93
N VAL A 360 -0.78 21.05 -11.19
CA VAL A 360 -0.98 22.34 -11.86
C VAL A 360 -1.51 22.16 -13.29
N PHE A 361 -0.90 21.27 -14.09
CA PHE A 361 -1.32 21.03 -15.48
C PHE A 361 -2.65 20.25 -15.61
N SER A 362 -3.13 19.63 -14.54
CA SER A 362 -4.46 18.97 -14.51
C SER A 362 -5.59 19.93 -14.14
N ALA A 363 -5.27 21.05 -13.50
CA ALA A 363 -6.25 21.98 -12.98
C ALA A 363 -7.07 22.63 -14.11
N PRO A 364 -8.41 22.79 -13.95
CA PRO A 364 -9.24 23.46 -14.94
C PRO A 364 -8.96 24.97 -15.03
N LYS A 365 -8.36 25.56 -13.99
CA LYS A 365 -7.92 26.96 -13.95
C LYS A 365 -6.71 27.11 -13.03
N ALA A 366 -5.54 27.41 -13.59
CA ALA A 366 -4.31 27.45 -12.80
C ALA A 366 -4.26 28.64 -11.83
N SER A 367 -4.93 29.76 -12.10
CA SER A 367 -5.10 30.86 -11.13
C SER A 367 -5.92 30.49 -9.88
N ALA A 368 -6.85 29.54 -9.98
CA ALA A 368 -7.54 28.98 -8.81
C ALA A 368 -6.60 28.09 -7.98
N THR A 369 -5.77 27.29 -8.65
CA THR A 369 -4.69 26.52 -8.02
C THR A 369 -3.66 27.43 -7.37
N PHE A 370 -3.26 28.53 -8.00
CA PHE A 370 -2.38 29.55 -7.41
C PHE A 370 -2.94 30.06 -6.08
N ALA A 371 -4.22 30.47 -6.04
CA ALA A 371 -4.87 30.96 -4.82
C ALA A 371 -4.92 29.90 -3.71
N MET A 372 -5.08 28.63 -4.06
CA MET A 372 -5.06 27.51 -3.12
C MET A 372 -3.65 27.26 -2.57
N LEU A 373 -2.65 27.13 -3.46
CA LEU A 373 -1.25 26.91 -3.09
C LEU A 373 -0.71 28.05 -2.21
N PHE A 374 -0.97 29.31 -2.61
CA PHE A 374 -0.48 30.50 -1.90
C PHE A 374 -0.98 30.55 -0.46
N LYS A 375 -2.25 30.21 -0.22
CA LYS A 375 -2.85 30.18 1.13
C LYS A 375 -2.32 29.04 2.02
N ASN A 376 -1.68 28.03 1.43
CA ASN A 376 -1.22 26.82 2.12
C ASN A 376 0.30 26.65 2.14
N ILE A 377 1.08 27.70 1.83
CA ILE A 377 2.56 27.67 1.88
C ILE A 377 3.08 27.14 3.22
N SER A 378 2.50 27.57 4.34
CA SER A 378 2.89 27.17 5.69
C SER A 378 2.50 25.73 6.08
N PHE A 379 1.72 25.03 5.26
CA PHE A 379 1.35 23.63 5.49
C PHE A 379 2.48 22.65 5.10
N ILE A 380 3.43 23.09 4.29
CA ILE A 380 4.50 22.26 3.73
C ILE A 380 5.84 22.62 4.38
N THR A 381 6.51 21.64 5.00
CA THR A 381 7.80 21.82 5.70
C THR A 381 8.91 22.35 4.80
N ARG A 382 8.88 22.02 3.50
CA ARG A 382 9.79 22.51 2.47
C ARG A 382 9.00 23.30 1.41
N PRO A 383 8.75 24.62 1.63
CA PRO A 383 7.83 25.40 0.82
C PRO A 383 8.32 25.65 -0.61
N GLU A 384 9.58 25.31 -0.95
CA GLU A 384 10.15 25.41 -2.29
C GLU A 384 9.33 24.67 -3.35
N MET A 385 8.69 23.55 -2.98
CA MET A 385 7.79 22.81 -3.87
C MET A 385 6.45 23.53 -4.10
N ILE A 386 5.97 24.30 -3.12
CA ILE A 386 4.83 25.20 -3.31
C ILE A 386 5.25 26.38 -4.20
N TYR A 387 6.42 26.98 -3.97
CA TYR A 387 6.94 28.09 -4.80
C TYR A 387 7.13 27.65 -6.26
N TYR A 388 7.60 26.42 -6.49
CA TYR A 388 7.64 25.82 -7.82
C TYR A 388 6.25 25.71 -8.45
N GLY A 389 5.24 25.23 -7.71
CA GLY A 389 3.85 25.16 -8.18
C GLY A 389 3.24 26.53 -8.49
N LEU A 390 3.55 27.56 -7.69
CA LEU A 390 3.14 28.94 -7.95
C LEU A 390 3.80 29.49 -9.23
N ALA A 391 5.09 29.20 -9.46
CA ALA A 391 5.78 29.55 -10.70
C ALA A 391 5.14 28.90 -11.93
N LEU A 392 4.75 27.62 -11.83
CA LEU A 392 4.00 26.94 -12.89
C LEU A 392 2.64 27.60 -13.15
N CYS A 393 1.87 27.92 -12.10
CA CYS A 393 0.57 28.56 -12.28
C CYS A 393 0.67 29.94 -12.97
N LEU A 394 1.71 30.73 -12.62
CA LEU A 394 2.01 32.02 -13.26
C LEU A 394 2.43 31.89 -14.73
N LEU A 395 3.00 30.75 -15.11
CA LEU A 395 3.42 30.44 -16.48
C LEU A 395 2.26 29.94 -17.35
N GLU A 396 1.35 29.15 -16.77
CA GLU A 396 0.21 28.54 -17.48
C GLU A 396 -1.01 29.46 -17.58
N ASP A 397 -1.24 30.33 -16.60
CA ASP A 397 -2.40 31.23 -16.54
C ASP A 397 -1.98 32.63 -16.07
N PRO A 398 -1.91 33.62 -16.99
CA PRO A 398 -1.60 35.01 -16.63
C PRO A 398 -2.53 35.64 -15.59
N GLU A 399 -3.77 35.15 -15.42
CA GLU A 399 -4.64 35.64 -14.34
C GLU A 399 -4.10 35.31 -12.95
N SER A 400 -3.20 34.31 -12.83
CA SER A 400 -2.50 34.00 -11.57
C SER A 400 -1.70 35.19 -11.05
N ALA A 401 -1.17 36.04 -11.94
CA ALA A 401 -0.45 37.25 -11.56
C ALA A 401 -1.42 38.31 -10.99
N SER A 402 -2.61 38.47 -11.57
CA SER A 402 -3.67 39.32 -11.04
C SER A 402 -4.17 38.83 -9.67
N VAL A 403 -4.28 37.51 -9.48
CA VAL A 403 -4.59 36.89 -8.18
C VAL A 403 -3.50 37.19 -7.16
N TRP A 404 -2.22 37.05 -7.52
CA TRP A 404 -1.11 37.40 -6.63
C TRP A 404 -1.12 38.89 -6.25
N LEU A 405 -1.35 39.78 -7.23
CA LEU A 405 -1.41 41.23 -6.99
C LEU A 405 -2.51 41.60 -5.98
N GLY A 406 -3.67 40.96 -6.07
CA GLY A 406 -4.76 41.12 -5.10
C GLY A 406 -4.44 40.59 -3.69
N LEU A 407 -3.53 39.62 -3.57
CA LEU A 407 -3.06 39.09 -2.28
C LEU A 407 -1.86 39.86 -1.71
N TYR A 408 -1.09 40.56 -2.54
CA TYR A 408 0.23 41.11 -2.23
C TYR A 408 0.26 41.98 -0.97
N ARG A 409 -0.61 42.99 -0.87
CA ARG A 409 -0.61 43.99 0.23
C ARG A 409 -0.71 43.39 1.64
N HIS A 410 -1.31 42.20 1.76
CA HIS A 410 -1.48 41.49 3.04
C HIS A 410 -0.43 40.39 3.26
N ASN A 411 0.42 40.10 2.27
CA ASN A 411 1.31 38.94 2.24
C ASN A 411 2.69 39.32 1.67
N VAL A 412 3.25 40.46 2.10
CA VAL A 412 4.52 41.01 1.58
C VAL A 412 5.70 40.08 1.88
N GLU A 413 5.81 39.55 3.10
CA GLU A 413 6.85 38.58 3.48
C GLU A 413 6.76 37.27 2.69
N THR A 414 5.55 36.71 2.55
CA THR A 414 5.30 35.55 1.69
C THR A 414 5.70 35.82 0.24
N SER A 415 5.41 37.02 -0.27
CA SER A 415 5.76 37.43 -1.63
C SER A 415 7.27 37.63 -1.80
N LEU A 416 7.97 38.12 -0.77
CA LEU A 416 9.44 38.18 -0.73
C LEU A 416 10.05 36.79 -0.87
N ALA A 417 9.55 35.80 -0.14
CA ALA A 417 10.05 34.43 -0.23
C ALA A 417 9.84 33.84 -1.63
N ILE A 418 8.67 34.03 -2.23
CA ILE A 418 8.37 33.57 -3.61
C ILE A 418 9.28 34.28 -4.62
N LEU A 419 9.42 35.60 -4.57
CA LEU A 419 10.30 36.36 -5.48
C LEU A 419 11.77 35.96 -5.30
N SER A 420 12.21 35.71 -4.07
CA SER A 420 13.56 35.23 -3.77
C SER A 420 13.82 33.85 -4.36
N TYR A 421 12.84 32.94 -4.25
CA TYR A 421 12.89 31.65 -4.92
C TYR A 421 12.96 31.81 -6.45
N LEU A 422 12.09 32.62 -7.05
CA LEU A 422 12.05 32.83 -8.51
C LEU A 422 13.38 33.39 -9.05
N ASN A 423 14.01 34.32 -8.33
CA ASN A 423 15.28 34.95 -8.73
C ASN A 423 16.50 34.02 -8.57
N THR A 424 16.47 33.10 -7.60
CA THR A 424 17.63 32.22 -7.28
C THR A 424 17.49 30.78 -7.80
N SER A 425 16.30 30.37 -8.23
CA SER A 425 16.02 29.01 -8.70
C SER A 425 16.66 28.73 -10.06
N SER A 426 17.34 27.59 -10.17
CA SER A 426 17.86 27.04 -11.42
C SER A 426 16.80 26.28 -12.24
N GLN A 427 15.54 26.24 -11.79
CA GLN A 427 14.46 25.56 -12.50
C GLN A 427 14.10 26.31 -13.78
N LYS A 428 14.12 25.60 -14.92
CA LYS A 428 13.85 26.16 -16.27
C LYS A 428 12.56 26.97 -16.35
N ASN A 429 11.52 26.57 -15.62
CA ASN A 429 10.22 27.23 -15.63
C ASN A 429 10.24 28.59 -14.92
N CYS A 430 11.08 28.76 -13.88
CA CYS A 430 11.31 30.06 -13.24
C CYS A 430 12.04 31.01 -14.21
N SER A 431 13.11 30.53 -14.87
CA SER A 431 13.84 31.33 -15.86
C SER A 431 12.99 31.70 -17.07
N LYS A 432 12.05 30.83 -17.49
CA LYS A 432 11.07 31.15 -18.55
C LYS A 432 10.10 32.24 -18.08
N LEU A 433 9.49 32.07 -16.90
CA LEU A 433 8.53 33.03 -16.33
C LEU A 433 9.10 34.45 -16.21
N LEU A 434 10.37 34.59 -15.83
CA LEU A 434 11.05 35.89 -15.74
C LEU A 434 11.15 36.63 -17.09
N GLY A 435 11.04 35.93 -18.21
CA GLY A 435 11.01 36.50 -19.57
C GLY A 435 9.60 36.68 -20.17
N GLU A 436 8.53 36.40 -19.42
CA GLU A 436 7.16 36.54 -19.92
C GLU A 436 6.60 37.96 -19.68
N ASP A 437 6.10 38.59 -20.75
CA ASP A 437 5.53 39.95 -20.78
C ASP A 437 4.53 40.25 -19.64
N HIS A 438 3.64 39.31 -19.32
CA HIS A 438 2.65 39.49 -18.26
C HIS A 438 3.28 39.48 -16.88
N PHE A 439 4.36 38.73 -16.70
CA PHE A 439 5.09 38.71 -15.44
C PHE A 439 5.90 39.98 -15.25
N THR A 440 6.57 40.49 -16.29
CA THR A 440 7.24 41.80 -16.24
C THR A 440 6.27 42.94 -15.89
N ARG A 441 5.05 42.93 -16.45
CA ARG A 441 3.99 43.91 -16.10
C ARG A 441 3.57 43.78 -14.63
N PHE A 442 3.39 42.55 -14.14
CA PHE A 442 3.09 42.29 -12.73
C PHE A 442 4.18 42.84 -11.80
N LEU A 443 5.46 42.64 -12.11
CA LEU A 443 6.56 43.18 -11.31
C LEU A 443 6.51 44.71 -11.26
N ALA A 444 6.29 45.38 -12.39
CA ALA A 444 6.15 46.84 -12.45
C ALA A 444 4.91 47.37 -11.69
N ASP A 445 3.83 46.60 -11.60
CA ASP A 445 2.67 46.95 -10.76
C ASP A 445 2.95 46.71 -9.26
N VAL A 446 3.74 45.69 -8.90
CA VAL A 446 4.23 45.49 -7.53
C VAL A 446 5.18 46.63 -7.10
N GLU A 447 6.01 47.15 -8.00
CA GLU A 447 6.85 48.33 -7.72
C GLU A 447 6.01 49.56 -7.33
N LYS A 448 4.98 49.89 -8.11
CA LYS A 448 4.03 50.99 -7.80
C LYS A 448 3.34 50.76 -6.45
N LEU A 449 2.90 49.53 -6.16
CA LEU A 449 2.33 49.17 -4.86
C LEU A 449 3.35 49.33 -3.72
N ASN A 450 4.64 49.12 -3.98
CA ASN A 450 5.69 49.33 -2.98
C ASN A 450 5.93 50.82 -2.73
N GLU A 451 5.87 51.68 -3.75
CA GLU A 451 5.92 53.14 -3.58
C GLU A 451 4.77 53.65 -2.68
N ASP A 452 3.54 53.20 -2.93
CA ASP A 452 2.37 53.47 -2.06
C ASP A 452 2.62 53.01 -0.61
N LEU A 453 3.09 51.77 -0.43
CA LEU A 453 3.31 51.17 0.89
C LEU A 453 4.48 51.84 1.64
N LEU A 454 5.50 52.33 0.94
CA LEU A 454 6.63 53.07 1.52
C LEU A 454 6.22 54.46 2.04
N GLN A 455 5.15 55.06 1.49
CA GLN A 455 4.54 56.30 1.97
C GLN A 455 3.57 56.07 3.15
N SER A 456 3.14 54.82 3.39
CA SER A 456 2.21 54.50 4.47
C SER A 456 2.83 54.65 5.86
N LYS A 457 2.00 55.01 6.86
CA LYS A 457 2.43 55.19 8.26
C LYS A 457 2.90 53.89 8.95
N LYS A 458 2.46 52.72 8.46
CA LYS A 458 2.84 51.40 8.99
C LYS A 458 3.34 50.54 7.84
N LYS A 459 4.65 50.51 7.66
CA LYS A 459 5.32 49.72 6.62
C LYS A 459 5.22 48.23 6.96
N PRO A 460 4.79 47.36 6.03
CA PRO A 460 4.89 45.91 6.17
C PRO A 460 6.33 45.45 6.36
N GLU A 461 6.51 44.36 7.11
CA GLU A 461 7.79 43.66 7.20
C GLU A 461 8.17 43.05 5.84
N GLY A 462 9.47 42.97 5.55
CA GLY A 462 9.99 42.53 4.26
C GLY A 462 9.92 43.55 3.10
N LEU A 463 9.14 44.64 3.21
CA LEU A 463 8.89 45.59 2.10
C LEU A 463 10.17 46.14 1.44
N ASN A 464 11.16 46.56 2.24
CA ASN A 464 12.43 47.09 1.73
C ASN A 464 13.21 46.02 0.93
N SER A 465 13.17 44.76 1.39
CA SER A 465 13.81 43.63 0.70
C SER A 465 13.11 43.30 -0.61
N VAL A 466 11.77 43.38 -0.67
CA VAL A 466 11.03 43.23 -1.94
C VAL A 466 11.41 44.36 -2.90
N THR A 467 11.49 45.60 -2.41
CA THR A 467 11.92 46.75 -3.24
C THR A 467 13.36 46.60 -3.74
N SER A 468 14.20 45.82 -3.05
CA SER A 468 15.57 45.52 -3.45
C SER A 468 15.71 44.33 -4.40
N ILE A 469 14.72 43.42 -4.49
CA ILE A 469 14.79 42.25 -5.39
C ILE A 469 14.11 42.49 -6.74
N LEU A 470 13.35 43.58 -6.86
CA LEU A 470 12.73 44.02 -8.12
C LEU A 470 13.69 44.85 -9.00
N LYS A 471 14.82 45.29 -8.43
CA LYS A 471 15.89 46.06 -9.08
C LYS A 471 17.06 45.18 -9.51
#